data_AF-A0A9E3J4Z2-F1
#
_entry.id   AF-A0A9E3J4Z2-F1
#
_cell.length_a   1.000
_cell.length_b   1.000
_cell.length_c   1.000
_cell.angle_alpha   90.00
_cell.angle_beta   90.00
_cell.angle_gamma   90.00
#
_symmetry.space_group_name_H-M   'P 1'
#
loop_
_entity.id
_entity.type
_entity.pdbx_description
1 polymer ?
#
loop_
_entity_poly.entity_id
_entity_poly.type
_entity_poly.pdbx_seq_one_letter_code
_entity_poly.pdbx_strand_id
1 'polypeptide(L)'
;FHAGNRAYNERSVGIEHEGFVDRPEDFTDEMYAASARLTAGICARYAIPVDREHIIGHVEVPGTDHTDPGEHWDWDRYMGLVRKVPRASV
;
A
#
# COMPACT_ATOMS: atom_id res chain seq x y z
N PHE A 1 -4.73 -15.45 -2.84
CA PHE A 1 -3.41 -15.08 -3.38
C PHE A 1 -3.61 -13.83 -4.20
N HIS A 2 -2.92 -12.75 -3.87
CA HIS A 2 -3.14 -11.40 -4.40
C HIS A 2 -2.06 -10.98 -5.41
N ALA A 3 -0.78 -11.27 -5.14
CA ALA A 3 0.33 -10.64 -5.86
C ALA A 3 0.64 -11.18 -7.27
N GLY A 4 -0.05 -12.22 -7.76
CA GLY A 4 0.36 -12.95 -8.98
C GLY A 4 1.71 -13.69 -8.89
N ASN A 5 2.48 -13.46 -7.82
CA ASN A 5 3.79 -14.05 -7.57
C ASN A 5 3.78 -14.82 -6.24
N ARG A 6 4.09 -16.12 -6.27
CA ARG A 6 4.02 -16.99 -5.08
C ARG A 6 4.98 -16.54 -3.96
N ALA A 7 6.21 -16.16 -4.29
CA ALA A 7 7.21 -15.78 -3.30
C ALA A 7 6.80 -14.51 -2.54
N TYR A 8 6.13 -13.57 -3.23
CA TYR A 8 5.55 -12.38 -2.61
C TYR A 8 4.32 -12.74 -1.77
N ASN A 9 3.37 -13.49 -2.33
CA ASN A 9 2.16 -13.90 -1.61
C ASN A 9 2.43 -14.60 -0.26
N GLU A 10 3.53 -15.37 -0.16
CA GLU A 10 3.90 -16.06 1.08
C GLU A 10 4.56 -15.13 2.13
N ARG A 11 4.91 -13.89 1.75
CA ARG A 11 5.71 -12.96 2.58
C ARG A 11 5.18 -11.51 2.59
N SER A 12 4.04 -11.25 1.97
CA SER A 12 3.42 -9.92 1.90
C SER A 12 2.01 -9.90 2.48
N VAL A 13 1.54 -8.69 2.77
CA VAL A 13 0.13 -8.41 3.02
C VAL A 13 -0.38 -7.56 1.86
N GLY A 14 -1.45 -8.01 1.20
CA GLY A 14 -2.17 -7.22 0.18
C GLY A 14 -3.25 -6.35 0.82
N ILE A 15 -3.35 -5.09 0.38
CA ILE A 15 -4.42 -4.16 0.76
C ILE A 15 -5.06 -3.70 -0.54
N GLU A 16 -6.37 -3.92 -0.67
CA GLU A 16 -7.14 -3.56 -1.86
C GLU A 16 -7.84 -2.22 -1.67
N HIS A 17 -7.82 -1.39 -2.70
CA HIS A 17 -8.52 -0.11 -2.77
C HIS A 17 -9.63 -0.21 -3.81
N GLU A 18 -10.88 -0.01 -3.39
CA GLU A 18 -12.01 0.01 -4.31
C GLU A 18 -11.90 1.17 -5.31
N GLY A 19 -12.05 0.88 -6.59
CA GLY A 19 -11.99 1.88 -7.65
C GLY A 19 -11.37 1.35 -8.93
N PHE A 20 -11.20 2.24 -9.91
CA PHE A 20 -10.49 1.96 -11.14
C PHE A 20 -9.25 2.84 -11.26
N VAL A 21 -8.14 2.25 -11.72
CA VAL A 21 -6.83 2.92 -11.82
C VAL A 21 -6.82 4.15 -12.74
N ASP A 22 -7.77 4.24 -13.67
CA ASP A 22 -7.95 5.32 -14.64
C ASP A 22 -8.97 6.38 -14.18
N ARG A 23 -9.49 6.29 -12.94
CA ARG A 23 -10.43 7.23 -12.33
C ARG A 23 -9.84 7.84 -11.06
N PRO A 24 -9.10 8.95 -11.16
CA PRO A 24 -8.50 9.60 -10.00
C PRO A 24 -9.48 9.91 -8.87
N GLU A 25 -10.75 10.18 -9.20
CA GLU A 25 -11.81 10.47 -8.24
C GLU A 25 -12.17 9.31 -7.31
N ASP A 26 -11.85 8.06 -7.70
CA ASP A 26 -12.08 6.88 -6.85
C ASP A 26 -11.08 6.85 -5.67
N PHE A 27 -9.93 7.52 -5.79
CA PHE A 27 -8.91 7.59 -4.72
C PHE A 27 -9.19 8.72 -3.73
N THR A 28 -10.21 8.51 -2.89
CA THR A 28 -10.69 9.50 -1.93
C THR A 28 -9.73 9.77 -0.76
N ASP A 29 -9.87 10.94 -0.15
CA ASP A 29 -9.11 11.34 1.03
C ASP A 29 -9.30 10.36 2.20
N GLU A 30 -10.53 9.88 2.37
CA GLU A 30 -10.92 8.90 3.39
C GLU A 30 -10.21 7.56 3.17
N MET A 31 -10.12 7.11 1.91
CA MET A 31 -9.41 5.90 1.53
C MET A 31 -7.92 6.00 1.85
N TYR A 32 -7.25 7.07 1.41
CA TYR A 32 -5.85 7.32 1.73
C TYR A 32 -5.61 7.31 3.25
N ALA A 33 -6.45 8.00 4.02
CA ALA A 33 -6.30 8.11 5.46
C ALA A 33 -6.53 6.78 6.18
N ALA A 34 -7.56 6.02 5.79
CA ALA A 34 -7.87 4.71 6.37
C ALA A 34 -6.77 3.69 6.04
N SER A 35 -6.37 3.62 4.78
CA SER A 35 -5.30 2.72 4.33
C SER A 35 -3.96 3.04 5.00
N ALA A 36 -3.61 4.32 5.14
CA ALA A 36 -2.36 4.72 5.77
C ALA A 36 -2.30 4.30 7.25
N ARG A 37 -3.42 4.42 7.99
CA ARG A 37 -3.51 3.94 9.38
C ARG A 37 -3.35 2.42 9.47
N LEU A 38 -3.98 1.67 8.57
CA LEU A 38 -3.85 0.22 8.51
C LEU A 38 -2.40 -0.20 8.22
N THR A 39 -1.81 0.37 7.17
CA THR A 39 -0.42 0.11 6.76
C THR A 39 0.57 0.44 7.87
N ALA A 40 0.44 1.60 8.53
CA ALA A 40 1.31 1.96 9.65
C ALA A 40 1.21 0.96 10.80
N GLY A 41 0.01 0.48 11.12
CA GLY A 41 -0.21 -0.55 12.14
C GLY A 41 0.41 -1.90 11.78
N ILE A 42 0.32 -2.32 10.52
CA ILE A 42 0.97 -3.53 10.00
C ILE A 42 2.49 -3.40 10.10
N CYS A 43 3.04 -2.28 9.62
CA CYS A 43 4.48 -2.02 9.68
C CYS A 43 5.00 -2.04 11.12
N ALA A 44 4.29 -1.38 12.05
CA ALA A 44 4.67 -1.40 13.46
C ALA A 44 4.61 -2.81 14.07
N ARG A 45 3.56 -3.59 13.76
CA ARG A 45 3.38 -4.94 14.29
C ARG A 45 4.47 -5.91 13.86
N TYR A 46 4.90 -5.83 12.60
CA TYR A 46 5.84 -6.77 12.00
C TYR A 46 7.25 -6.20 11.80
N ALA A 47 7.53 -5.03 12.38
CA ALA A 47 8.80 -4.31 12.22
C ALA A 47 9.21 -4.10 10.75
N ILE A 48 8.24 -3.86 9.86
CA ILE A 48 8.49 -3.56 8.45
C ILE A 48 8.87 -2.09 8.32
N PRO A 49 10.00 -1.74 7.67
CA PRO A 49 10.37 -0.36 7.39
C PRO A 49 9.30 0.40 6.60
N VAL A 50 9.09 1.67 6.94
CA VAL A 50 8.11 2.55 6.25
C VAL A 50 8.81 3.29 5.11
N ASP A 51 9.13 2.55 4.05
CA ASP A 51 9.77 3.02 2.83
C ASP A 51 9.18 2.33 1.58
N ARG A 52 9.69 2.73 0.42
CA ARG A 52 9.24 2.25 -0.89
C ARG A 52 9.91 0.94 -1.32
N GLU A 53 10.83 0.41 -0.54
CA GLU A 53 11.38 -0.94 -0.75
C GLU A 53 10.44 -2.01 -0.16
N HIS A 54 9.67 -1.65 0.87
CA HIS A 54 8.80 -2.59 1.59
C HIS A 54 7.30 -2.33 1.41
N ILE A 55 6.90 -1.09 1.12
CA ILE A 55 5.55 -0.73 0.72
C ILE A 55 5.63 -0.49 -0.79
N ILE A 56 5.07 -1.39 -1.59
CA ILE A 56 5.09 -1.37 -3.06
C ILE A 56 3.67 -1.47 -3.61
N GLY A 57 3.46 -1.02 -4.85
CA GLY A 57 2.26 -1.28 -5.64
C GLY A 57 2.30 -2.67 -6.26
N HIS A 58 1.15 -3.18 -6.69
CA HIS A 58 1.10 -4.49 -7.35
C HIS A 58 1.91 -4.47 -8.65
N VAL A 59 1.85 -3.38 -9.42
CA VAL A 59 2.66 -3.16 -10.64
C VAL A 59 4.18 -3.28 -10.44
N GLU A 60 4.67 -3.16 -9.19
CA GLU A 60 6.10 -3.28 -8.87
C GLU A 60 6.50 -4.71 -8.47
N VAL A 61 5.55 -5.64 -8.34
CA VAL A 61 5.83 -7.05 -8.07
C VAL A 61 6.49 -7.69 -9.30
N PRO A 62 7.67 -8.34 -9.17
CA PRO A 62 8.34 -8.98 -10.29
C PRO A 62 7.47 -10.03 -11.00
N GLY A 63 7.35 -9.89 -12.32
CA GLY A 63 6.61 -10.83 -13.18
C GLY A 63 5.09 -10.69 -13.13
N THR A 64 4.58 -9.62 -12.50
CA THR A 64 3.15 -9.28 -12.53
C THR A 64 2.73 -8.73 -13.90
N ASP A 65 1.49 -8.96 -14.30
CA ASP A 65 0.80 -8.29 -15.42
C ASP A 65 -0.18 -7.19 -14.95
N HIS A 66 -0.19 -6.93 -13.63
CA HIS A 66 -1.02 -5.91 -12.99
C HIS A 66 -0.49 -4.50 -13.21
N THR A 67 -1.41 -3.54 -13.22
CA THR A 67 -1.12 -2.11 -13.42
C THR A 67 -1.47 -1.25 -12.21
N ASP A 68 -2.19 -1.81 -11.23
CA ASP A 68 -2.59 -1.13 -10.01
C ASP A 68 -1.40 -0.90 -9.05
N PRO A 69 -1.43 0.17 -8.23
CA PRO A 69 -2.52 1.13 -8.06
C PRO A 69 -2.63 2.22 -9.14
N GLY A 70 -1.80 2.14 -10.19
CA GLY A 70 -1.86 3.05 -11.34
C GLY A 70 -1.15 4.40 -11.13
N GLU A 71 -1.09 5.20 -12.19
CA GLU A 71 -0.37 6.48 -12.19
C GLU A 71 -1.02 7.55 -11.30
N HIS A 72 -2.31 7.40 -11.01
CA HIS A 72 -3.09 8.34 -10.21
C HIS A 72 -2.97 8.09 -8.69
N TRP A 73 -2.31 7.01 -8.28
CA TRP A 73 -1.98 6.80 -6.87
C TRP A 73 -0.79 7.68 -6.44
N ASP A 74 -1.07 8.65 -5.59
CA ASP A 74 -0.09 9.58 -5.07
C ASP A 74 0.72 8.94 -3.93
N TRP A 75 1.85 8.33 -4.31
CA TRP A 75 2.77 7.68 -3.38
C TRP A 75 3.36 8.65 -2.35
N ASP A 76 3.68 9.89 -2.72
CA ASP A 76 4.29 10.85 -1.80
C ASP A 76 3.29 11.26 -0.71
N ARG A 77 2.04 11.53 -1.12
CA ARG A 77 0.92 11.74 -0.19
C ARG A 77 0.73 10.54 0.71
N TYR A 78 0.64 9.33 0.13
CA TYR A 78 0.37 8.12 0.88
C TYR A 78 1.46 7.83 1.91
N MET A 79 2.72 7.86 1.50
CA MET A 79 3.87 7.63 2.38
C MET A 79 4.00 8.72 3.45
N GLY A 80 3.64 9.96 3.12
CA GLY A 80 3.51 11.05 4.09
C GLY A 80 2.46 10.78 5.17
N LEU A 81 1.31 10.22 4.80
CA LEU A 81 0.25 9.85 5.74
C LEU A 81 0.68 8.67 6.63
N VAL A 82 1.26 7.61 6.05
CA VAL A 82 1.71 6.43 6.81
C VAL A 82 2.72 6.83 7.90
N ARG A 83 3.69 7.70 7.57
CA ARG A 83 4.70 8.17 8.53
C ARG A 83 4.15 9.08 9.62
N LYS A 84 3.03 9.76 9.39
CA LYS A 84 2.39 10.65 10.37
C LYS A 84 1.57 9.90 11.42
N VAL A 85 1.22 8.63 11.19
CA VAL A 85 0.50 7.83 12.16
C VAL A 85 1.40 7.63 13.39
N PRO A 86 0.98 8.07 14.59
CA PRO A 86 1.77 7.88 15.80
C PRO A 86 2.05 6.39 16.00
N ARG A 87 3.31 6.05 16.30
CA ARG A 87 3.64 4.69 16.73
C ARG A 87 2.92 4.45 18.05
N ALA A 88 2.14 3.38 18.12
CA ALA A 88 1.60 2.94 19.39
C ALA A 88 2.80 2.68 20.33
N SER A 89 2.82 3.35 21.48
CA SER A 89 3.76 3.02 22.54
C SER A 89 3.48 1.57 22.95
N VAL A 90 4.50 0.73 22.81
CA VAL A 90 4.51 -0.63 23.38
C VAL A 90 4.51 -0.58 24.90
#